data_AF-J6HII9-F1
#
_entry.id   AF-J6HII9-F1
#
_cell.length_a   1.000
_cell.length_b   1.000
_cell.length_c   1.000
_cell.angle_alpha   90.00
_cell.angle_beta   90.00
_cell.angle_gamma   90.00
#
_symmetry.space_group_name_H-M   'P 1'
#
loop_
_entity.id
_entity.type
_entity.pdbx_description
1 polymer ?
#
loop_
_entity_poly.entity_id
_entity_poly.type
_entity_poly.pdbx_seq_one_letter_code
_entity_poly.pdbx_strand_id
1 'polypeptide(L)'
;MPQKARFRPDEAHKALNDIKNYGKDRKRGRKRGNFMAFFNQAISTLSVLVIAIGAGLGVWGAVNLLEGYGSDNPGAKSQGIKQLMSGGGIILIGVKLIPMLSGLFS
;
A
#
# COMPACT_ATOMS: atom_id res chain seq x y z
N MET A 1 -47.70 -40.49 -11.51
CA MET A 1 -48.01 -39.39 -12.45
C MET A 1 -46.89 -38.35 -12.33
N PRO A 2 -46.11 -38.05 -13.38
CA PRO A 2 -45.06 -37.04 -13.27
C PRO A 2 -45.71 -35.65 -13.31
N GLN A 3 -45.50 -34.84 -12.27
CA GLN A 3 -45.82 -33.42 -12.32
C GLN A 3 -44.97 -32.80 -13.43
N LYS A 4 -45.58 -32.50 -14.58
CA LYS A 4 -44.95 -31.59 -15.54
C LYS A 4 -44.72 -30.28 -14.79
N ALA A 5 -43.46 -29.94 -14.56
CA ALA A 5 -43.07 -28.64 -14.06
C ALA A 5 -43.68 -27.59 -14.99
N ARG A 6 -44.81 -27.02 -14.58
CA ARG A 6 -45.50 -25.97 -15.32
C ARG A 6 -44.64 -24.73 -15.11
N PHE A 7 -43.76 -24.45 -16.05
CA PHE A 7 -42.89 -23.28 -16.04
C PHE A 7 -43.76 -22.03 -15.84
N ARG A 8 -43.72 -21.47 -14.63
CA ARG A 8 -44.58 -20.34 -14.27
C ARG A 8 -43.85 -19.04 -14.65
N PRO A 9 -44.52 -18.10 -15.37
CA PRO A 9 -43.87 -16.89 -15.87
C PRO A 9 -43.31 -15.97 -14.77
N ASP A 10 -43.85 -16.03 -13.55
CA ASP A 10 -43.34 -15.37 -12.34
C ASP A 10 -41.98 -15.91 -11.88
N GLU A 11 -41.73 -17.21 -12.01
CA GLU A 11 -40.42 -17.82 -11.71
C GLU A 11 -39.37 -17.42 -12.75
N ALA A 12 -39.78 -17.25 -14.01
CA ALA A 12 -38.91 -16.80 -15.10
C ALA A 12 -38.37 -15.38 -14.87
N HIS A 13 -39.21 -14.46 -14.40
CA HIS A 13 -38.79 -13.08 -14.10
C HIS A 13 -37.79 -13.01 -12.94
N LYS A 14 -37.99 -13.84 -11.91
CA LYS A 14 -37.05 -13.96 -10.80
C LYS A 14 -35.70 -14.49 -11.27
N ALA A 15 -35.71 -15.59 -12.04
CA ALA A 15 -34.50 -16.17 -12.60
C ALA A 15 -33.71 -15.18 -13.48
N LEU A 16 -34.40 -14.38 -14.31
CA LEU A 16 -33.77 -13.35 -15.13
C LEU A 16 -33.13 -12.23 -14.29
N ASN A 17 -33.82 -11.79 -13.23
CA ASN A 17 -33.27 -10.79 -12.31
C ASN A 17 -32.05 -11.31 -11.56
N ASP A 18 -32.08 -12.57 -11.13
CA ASP A 18 -30.96 -13.23 -10.45
C ASP A 18 -29.74 -13.36 -11.38
N ILE A 19 -29.94 -13.74 -12.66
CA ILE A 19 -28.85 -13.81 -13.66
C ILE A 19 -28.25 -12.43 -13.92
N LYS A 20 -29.11 -11.41 -14.06
CA LYS A 20 -28.69 -10.02 -14.29
C LYS A 20 -27.90 -9.48 -13.08
N ASN A 21 -28.37 -9.76 -11.86
CA ASN A 21 -27.70 -9.36 -10.63
C ASN A 21 -26.38 -10.12 -10.44
N TYR A 22 -26.35 -11.43 -10.70
CA TYR A 22 -25.14 -12.26 -10.66
C TYR A 22 -24.03 -11.70 -11.56
N GLY A 23 -24.36 -11.31 -12.80
CA GLY A 23 -23.41 -10.66 -13.70
C GLY A 23 -22.92 -9.30 -13.20
N LYS A 24 -23.80 -8.53 -12.56
CA LYS A 24 -23.48 -7.23 -11.94
C LYS A 24 -22.53 -7.39 -10.74
N ASP A 25 -22.78 -8.37 -9.88
CA ASP A 25 -22.00 -8.65 -8.69
C ASP A 25 -20.60 -9.17 -9.06
N ARG A 26 -20.49 -10.05 -10.06
CA ARG A 26 -19.19 -10.48 -10.60
C ARG A 26 -18.38 -9.33 -11.18
N LYS A 27 -19.01 -8.42 -11.95
CA LYS A 27 -18.33 -7.22 -12.48
C LYS A 27 -17.87 -6.29 -11.36
N ARG A 28 -18.67 -6.14 -10.29
CA ARG A 28 -18.34 -5.31 -9.11
C ARG A 28 -17.19 -5.93 -8.30
N GLY A 29 -17.18 -7.24 -8.11
CA GLY A 29 -16.09 -7.98 -7.47
C GLY A 29 -14.77 -7.85 -8.24
N ARG A 30 -14.80 -8.00 -9.58
CA ARG A 30 -13.62 -7.82 -10.44
C ARG A 30 -13.08 -6.39 -10.39
N LYS A 31 -13.93 -5.36 -10.43
CA LYS A 31 -13.47 -3.96 -10.27
C LYS A 31 -12.80 -3.74 -8.92
N ARG A 32 -13.39 -4.26 -7.83
CA ARG A 32 -12.81 -4.16 -6.49
C ARG A 32 -11.46 -4.88 -6.39
N GLY A 33 -11.34 -6.11 -6.88
CA GLY A 33 -10.08 -6.85 -6.89
C GLY A 33 -8.97 -6.13 -7.66
N ASN A 34 -9.28 -5.59 -8.84
CA ASN A 34 -8.31 -4.79 -9.60
C ASN A 34 -7.88 -3.52 -8.87
N PHE A 35 -8.81 -2.83 -8.20
CA PHE A 35 -8.51 -1.63 -7.41
C PHE A 35 -7.61 -1.95 -6.21
N MET A 36 -7.91 -3.02 -5.45
CA MET A 36 -7.08 -3.45 -4.33
C MET A 36 -5.67 -3.85 -4.78
N ALA A 37 -5.54 -4.57 -5.91
CA ALA A 37 -4.25 -4.93 -6.46
C ALA A 37 -3.40 -3.70 -6.83
N PHE A 38 -4.02 -2.69 -7.48
CA PHE A 38 -3.34 -1.44 -7.79
C PHE A 38 -2.93 -0.67 -6.53
N PHE A 39 -3.82 -0.58 -5.54
CA PHE A 39 -3.56 0.12 -4.29
C PHE A 39 -2.41 -0.51 -3.50
N ASN A 40 -2.38 -1.85 -3.41
CA ASN A 40 -1.29 -2.58 -2.77
C ASN A 40 0.05 -2.39 -3.49
N GLN A 41 0.05 -2.39 -4.83
CA GLN A 41 1.26 -2.11 -5.62
C GLN A 41 1.77 -0.68 -5.41
N ALA A 42 0.87 0.30 -5.33
CA ALA A 42 1.21 1.69 -5.07
C ALA A 42 1.85 1.86 -3.68
N ILE A 43 1.28 1.22 -2.64
CA ILE A 43 1.85 1.24 -1.29
C ILE A 43 3.22 0.58 -1.24
N SER A 44 3.38 -0.57 -1.92
CA SER A 44 4.67 -1.24 -2.02
C SER A 44 5.74 -0.35 -2.68
N THR A 45 5.39 0.31 -3.78
CA THR A 45 6.29 1.25 -4.47
C THR A 45 6.66 2.44 -3.57
N LEU A 46 5.68 3.01 -2.86
CA LEU A 46 5.92 4.09 -1.90
C LEU A 46 6.86 3.65 -0.77
N SER A 47 6.68 2.44 -0.22
CA SER A 47 7.55 1.90 0.82
C SER A 47 9.01 1.85 0.35
N VAL A 48 9.27 1.35 -0.86
CA VAL A 48 10.61 1.28 -1.44
C VAL A 48 11.22 2.68 -1.59
N LEU A 49 10.47 3.66 -2.11
CA LEU A 49 10.94 5.03 -2.27
C LEU A 49 11.28 5.69 -0.93
N VAL A 50 10.41 5.51 0.08
CA VAL A 50 10.62 6.07 1.42
C VAL A 50 11.86 5.47 2.07
N ILE A 51 12.04 4.14 1.99
CA ILE A 51 13.24 3.48 2.52
C ILE A 51 14.50 4.00 1.82
N ALA A 52 14.47 4.17 0.49
CA ALA A 52 15.59 4.68 -0.27
C ALA A 52 15.96 6.14 0.12
N ILE A 53 14.97 7.01 0.32
CA ILE A 53 15.18 8.39 0.78
C ILE A 53 15.75 8.41 2.21
N GLY A 54 15.19 7.59 3.10
CA GLY A 54 15.68 7.47 4.48
C GLY A 54 17.13 6.96 4.54
N ALA A 55 17.49 6.00 3.69
CA ALA A 55 18.86 5.51 3.56
C ALA A 55 19.81 6.58 3.01
N GLY A 56 19.39 7.32 1.98
CA GLY A 56 20.17 8.43 1.42
C GLY A 56 20.45 9.52 2.46
N LEU A 57 19.44 9.94 3.22
CA LEU A 57 19.59 10.89 4.33
C LEU A 57 20.46 10.35 5.47
N GLY A 58 20.35 9.06 5.77
CA GLY A 58 21.18 8.40 6.78
C GLY A 58 22.67 8.42 6.41
N VAL A 59 22.99 8.05 5.17
CA VAL A 59 24.36 8.10 4.62
C VAL A 59 24.88 9.53 4.60
N TRP A 60 24.08 10.48 4.10
CA TRP A 60 24.46 11.90 4.06
C TRP A 60 24.72 12.47 5.47
N GLY A 61 23.89 12.08 6.45
CA GLY A 61 24.10 12.43 7.85
C GLY A 61 25.39 11.86 8.43
N ALA A 62 25.75 10.62 8.08
CA ALA A 62 27.02 10.02 8.48
C ALA A 62 28.22 10.76 7.87
N VAL A 63 28.15 11.18 6.60
CA VAL A 63 29.21 11.97 5.96
C VAL A 63 29.40 13.30 6.68
N ASN A 64 28.32 14.04 6.94
CA ASN A 64 28.38 15.30 7.70
C ASN A 64 28.94 15.10 9.13
N LEU A 65 28.73 13.92 9.72
CA LEU A 65 29.31 13.54 11.00
C LEU A 65 30.82 13.35 10.90
N LEU A 66 31.28 12.59 9.91
CA LEU A 66 32.70 12.33 9.68
C LEU A 66 33.46 13.61 9.31
N GLU A 67 32.89 14.47 8.47
CA GLU A 67 33.42 15.81 8.18
C GLU A 67 33.47 16.68 9.44
N GLY A 68 32.44 16.60 10.28
CA GLY A 68 32.41 17.30 11.56
C GLY A 68 33.44 16.82 12.57
N TYR A 69 33.76 15.52 12.61
CA TYR A 69 34.83 14.97 13.45
C TYR A 69 36.23 15.25 12.89
N GLY A 70 36.41 15.25 11.57
CA GLY A 70 37.68 15.57 10.93
C GLY A 70 38.03 17.06 10.98
N SER A 71 37.02 17.94 10.86
CA SER A 71 37.18 19.40 10.91
C SER A 71 36.95 20.00 12.32
N ASP A 72 36.62 19.17 13.31
CA ASP A 72 36.15 19.59 14.65
C ASP A 72 35.10 20.71 14.63
N ASN A 73 34.18 20.64 13.66
CA ASN A 73 33.11 21.60 13.50
C ASN A 73 31.84 21.11 14.22
N PRO A 74 31.43 21.75 15.33
CA PRO A 74 30.22 21.36 16.06
C PRO A 74 28.94 21.51 15.22
N GLY A 75 28.93 22.41 14.23
CA GLY A 75 27.81 22.59 13.32
C GLY A 75 27.58 21.36 12.42
N ALA A 76 28.64 20.84 11.82
CA ALA A 76 28.60 19.65 10.98
C ALA A 76 28.23 18.39 11.78
N LYS A 77 28.77 18.23 13.00
CA LYS A 77 28.37 17.14 13.93
C LYS A 77 26.86 17.20 14.25
N SER A 78 26.33 18.38 14.57
CA SER A 78 24.89 18.51 14.89
C SER A 78 24.00 18.23 13.67
N GLN A 79 24.39 18.72 12.50
CA GLN A 79 23.65 18.46 11.26
C GLN A 79 23.66 16.98 10.89
N GLY A 80 24.82 16.32 10.97
CA GLY A 80 24.94 14.91 10.68
C GLY A 80 24.09 14.02 11.59
N ILE A 81 24.05 14.29 12.90
CA ILE A 81 23.21 13.52 13.85
C ILE A 81 21.73 13.67 13.51
N LYS A 82 21.28 14.88 13.19
CA LYS A 82 19.87 15.14 12.85
C LYS A 82 19.48 14.43 11.56
N GLN A 83 20.35 14.43 10.56
CA GLN A 83 20.13 13.74 9.29
C GLN A 83 20.19 12.22 9.44
N LEU A 84 21.11 11.69 10.25
CA LEU A 84 21.18 10.26 10.57
C LEU A 84 19.91 9.80 11.31
N MET A 85 19.47 10.55 12.31
CA MET A 85 18.29 10.22 13.11
C MET A 85 17.00 10.31 12.28
N SER A 86 16.87 11.35 11.45
CA SER A 86 15.73 11.47 10.52
C SER A 86 15.76 10.38 9.46
N GLY A 87 16.92 10.05 8.87
CA GLY A 87 17.07 8.94 7.93
C GLY A 87 16.66 7.60 8.54
N GLY A 88 17.12 7.29 9.76
CA GLY A 88 16.72 6.11 10.51
C GLY A 88 15.21 6.07 10.83
N GLY A 89 14.63 7.21 11.20
CA GLY A 89 13.18 7.33 11.43
C GLY A 89 12.36 7.07 10.16
N ILE A 90 12.78 7.61 9.02
CA ILE A 90 12.12 7.40 7.73
C ILE A 90 12.16 5.92 7.32
N ILE A 91 13.31 5.24 7.49
CA ILE A 91 13.44 3.80 7.22
C ILE A 91 12.48 3.00 8.12
N LEU A 92 12.43 3.31 9.41
CA LEU A 92 11.53 2.64 10.36
C LEU A 92 10.05 2.76 9.94
N ILE A 93 9.63 3.96 9.52
CA ILE A 93 8.29 4.20 8.99
C ILE A 93 8.06 3.38 7.71
N GLY A 94 9.02 3.39 6.78
CA GLY A 94 8.92 2.69 5.50
C GLY A 94 8.81 1.17 5.62
N VAL A 95 9.52 0.58 6.59
CA VAL A 95 9.52 -0.88 6.83
C VAL A 95 8.33 -1.33 7.67
N LYS A 96 7.93 -0.56 8.69
CA LYS A 96 6.87 -1.01 9.62
C LYS A 96 5.50 -0.42 9.32
N LEU A 97 5.41 0.89 9.06
CA LEU A 97 4.12 1.59 9.05
C LEU A 97 3.49 1.63 7.66
N ILE A 98 4.27 1.79 6.59
CA ILE A 98 3.73 1.87 5.22
C ILE A 98 3.07 0.55 4.79
N PRO A 99 3.65 -0.65 5.06
CA PRO A 99 2.99 -1.91 4.72
C PRO A 99 1.70 -2.14 5.52
N MET A 100 1.58 -1.63 6.74
CA MET A 100 0.35 -1.74 7.54
C MET A 100 -0.81 -0.93 6.94
N LEU A 101 -0.52 0.15 6.19
CA LEU A 101 -1.55 0.86 5.42
C LEU A 101 -2.14 -0.02 4.32
N SER A 102 -1.40 -0.99 3.78
CA SER A 102 -1.94 -1.95 2.80
C SER A 102 -2.96 -2.90 3.43
N GLY A 103 -2.74 -3.31 4.69
CA GLY A 103 -3.63 -4.22 5.42
C GLY A 103 -4.91 -3.56 5.96
N LEU A 104 -4.89 -2.27 6.24
CA LEU A 104 -6.07 -1.51 6.70
C LEU A 104 -7.13 -1.27 5.60
N PHE A 105 -6.72 -1.34 4.34
CA PHE A 105 -7.57 -1.08 3.19
C PHE A 105 -7.70 -2.29 2.25
N SER A 106 -7.34 -3.51 2.70
CA SER A 106 -7.44 -4.76 1.91
C SER A 106 -8.79 -5.43 2.00
#